data_AF-A0A8J3IA56-F1
#
_entry.id   AF-A0A8J3IA56-F1
#
_cell.length_a   1.000
_cell.length_b   1.000
_cell.length_c   1.000
_cell.angle_alpha   90.00
_cell.angle_beta   90.00
_cell.angle_gamma   90.00
#
_symmetry.space_group_name_H-M   'P 1'
#
loop_
_entity.id
_entity.type
_entity.pdbx_description
1 polymer ?
#
loop_
_entity_poly.entity_id
_entity_poly.type
_entity_poly.pdbx_seq_one_letter_code
_entity_poly.pdbx_strand_id
1 'polypeptide(L)'
;MKVWTRDNTLDLFRRQLYALQSTVVAARSRYVYEVQIKGKLYTAVIEGYTREYWEHRVDLHPLAEQVDLVICYRHDSIVSKRVLELSSPSGREYDAFTPPSWFDFEQRGGRAWAQVFTGALLAGHGEAYQILEQIREESPAAYYRYLRRKAQLAAHKQGHPVAV
;
A
#
# COMPACT_ATOMS: atom_id res chain seq x y z
N MET A 1 18.95 10.25 1.77
CA MET A 1 18.10 9.06 1.55
C MET A 1 18.56 8.40 0.25
N LYS A 2 19.06 7.16 0.29
CA LYS A 2 19.35 6.40 -0.93
C LYS A 2 18.04 6.25 -1.71
N VAL A 3 18.03 6.72 -2.95
CA VAL A 3 16.92 6.52 -3.88
C VAL A 3 16.82 5.03 -4.11
N TRP A 4 15.68 4.44 -3.75
CA TRP A 4 15.41 3.03 -3.96
C TRP A 4 15.37 2.79 -5.48
N THR A 5 16.38 2.12 -6.01
CA THR A 5 16.36 1.67 -7.40
C THR A 5 15.73 0.28 -7.48
N ARG A 6 14.99 0.07 -8.55
CA ARG A 6 14.16 -1.11 -8.85
C ARG A 6 14.86 -2.46 -8.65
N ASP A 7 16.07 -2.63 -9.18
CA ASP A 7 16.76 -3.94 -9.12
C ASP A 7 17.21 -4.28 -7.70
N ASN A 8 17.63 -3.27 -6.94
CA ASN A 8 17.98 -3.42 -5.52
C ASN A 8 16.75 -3.73 -4.65
N THR A 9 15.57 -3.30 -5.09
CA THR A 9 14.30 -3.50 -4.40
C THR A 9 13.86 -4.96 -4.55
N LEU A 10 13.83 -5.48 -5.78
CA LEU A 10 13.51 -6.88 -6.07
C LEU A 10 14.48 -7.87 -5.42
N ASP A 11 15.78 -7.59 -5.41
CA ASP A 11 16.76 -8.46 -4.73
C ASP A 11 16.59 -8.47 -3.21
N LEU A 12 16.30 -7.32 -2.60
CA LEU A 12 15.96 -7.25 -1.17
C LEU A 12 14.67 -8.03 -0.88
N PHE A 13 13.64 -7.83 -1.71
CA PHE A 13 12.37 -8.56 -1.61
C PHE A 13 12.59 -10.06 -1.72
N ARG A 14 13.37 -10.53 -2.70
CA ARG A 14 13.72 -11.95 -2.86
C ARG A 14 14.43 -12.48 -1.62
N ARG A 15 15.45 -11.78 -1.11
CA ARG A 15 16.18 -12.20 0.11
C ARG A 15 15.27 -12.30 1.32
N GLN A 16 14.37 -11.33 1.52
CA GLN A 16 13.42 -11.35 2.64
C GLN A 16 12.33 -12.41 2.46
N LEU A 17 11.83 -12.62 1.24
CA LEU A 17 10.88 -13.70 0.93
C LEU A 17 11.51 -15.08 1.12
N TYR A 18 12.77 -15.27 0.73
CA TYR A 18 13.53 -16.50 1.01
C TYR A 18 13.62 -16.77 2.51
N ALA A 19 13.88 -15.74 3.33
CA ALA A 19 13.88 -15.87 4.78
C ALA A 19 12.50 -16.28 5.35
N LEU A 20 11.42 -15.98 4.63
CA LEU A 20 10.04 -16.40 4.94
C LEU A 20 9.64 -17.74 4.30
N GLN A 21 10.60 -18.52 3.78
CA GLN A 21 10.32 -19.76 3.02
C GLN A 21 9.33 -19.54 1.87
N SER A 22 9.48 -18.41 1.16
CA SER A 22 8.58 -17.96 0.11
C SER A 22 9.29 -17.82 -1.23
N THR A 23 8.60 -18.09 -2.33
CA THR A 23 9.14 -18.04 -3.70
C THR A 23 8.21 -17.31 -4.65
N VAL A 24 8.77 -16.59 -5.61
CA VAL A 24 8.02 -16.08 -6.77
C VAL A 24 7.95 -17.21 -7.77
N VAL A 25 6.74 -17.68 -8.06
CA VAL A 25 6.46 -18.83 -8.94
C VAL A 25 6.41 -18.38 -10.40
N ALA A 26 5.69 -17.29 -10.67
CA ALA A 26 5.54 -16.74 -12.01
C ALA A 26 5.25 -15.23 -11.98
N ALA A 27 5.52 -14.54 -13.09
CA ALA A 27 5.06 -13.18 -13.32
C ALA A 27 3.89 -13.21 -14.31
N ARG A 28 2.68 -12.81 -13.87
CA ARG A 28 1.49 -12.72 -14.73
C ARG A 28 1.42 -11.39 -15.48
N SER A 29 1.93 -10.34 -14.88
CA SER A 29 2.09 -9.03 -15.51
C SER A 29 3.28 -8.29 -14.89
N ARG A 30 3.46 -7.03 -15.28
CA ARG A 30 4.46 -6.15 -14.67
C ARG A 30 4.18 -5.79 -13.20
N TYR A 31 2.93 -5.96 -12.73
CA TYR A 31 2.54 -5.70 -11.34
C TYR A 31 2.20 -6.97 -10.57
N VAL A 32 1.72 -7.99 -11.26
CA VAL A 32 1.06 -9.15 -10.66
C VAL A 32 1.94 -10.38 -10.77
N TYR A 33 2.24 -10.95 -9.62
CA TYR A 33 3.08 -12.13 -9.43
C TYR A 33 2.26 -13.26 -8.84
N GLU A 34 2.59 -14.49 -9.21
CA GLU A 34 2.21 -15.65 -8.41
C GLU A 34 3.32 -15.91 -7.41
N VAL A 35 2.97 -15.97 -6.14
CA VAL A 35 3.91 -16.17 -5.04
C VAL A 35 3.44 -17.30 -4.16
N GLN A 36 4.37 -18.15 -3.73
CA GLN A 36 4.12 -19.14 -2.71
C GLN A 36 4.69 -18.64 -1.39
N ILE A 37 3.87 -18.53 -0.36
CA ILE A 37 4.25 -18.07 0.98
C ILE A 37 3.80 -19.11 1.99
N LYS A 38 4.75 -19.72 2.71
CA LYS A 38 4.49 -20.78 3.71
C LYS A 38 3.58 -21.90 3.15
N GLY A 39 3.85 -22.31 1.91
CA GLY A 39 3.10 -23.37 1.21
C GLY A 39 1.79 -22.94 0.55
N LYS A 40 1.29 -21.71 0.77
CA LYS A 40 0.07 -21.18 0.14
C LYS A 40 0.40 -20.33 -1.08
N LEU A 41 -0.36 -20.50 -2.16
CA LEU A 41 -0.26 -19.68 -3.36
C LEU A 41 -1.11 -18.42 -3.24
N TYR A 42 -0.55 -17.30 -3.70
CA TYR A 42 -1.22 -16.00 -3.77
C TYR A 42 -0.95 -15.35 -5.11
N THR A 43 -1.91 -14.58 -5.59
CA THR A 43 -1.67 -13.58 -6.63
C THR A 43 -1.34 -12.27 -5.92
N ALA A 44 -0.13 -11.76 -6.09
CA ALA A 44 0.38 -10.65 -5.30
C ALA A 44 0.90 -9.50 -6.15
N VAL A 45 0.88 -8.30 -5.57
CA VAL A 45 1.60 -7.12 -6.06
C VAL A 45 2.73 -6.82 -5.10
N ILE A 46 3.90 -6.43 -5.62
CA ILE A 46 5.08 -6.13 -4.82
C ILE A 46 5.39 -4.64 -4.96
N GLU A 47 5.36 -3.90 -3.85
CA GLU A 47 5.63 -2.46 -3.78
C GLU A 47 6.66 -2.15 -2.71
N GLY A 48 7.45 -1.08 -2.84
CA GLY A 48 8.34 -0.65 -1.75
C GLY A 48 7.52 -0.24 -0.52
N TYR A 49 6.46 0.53 -0.75
CA TYR A 49 5.56 1.06 0.27
C TYR A 49 4.11 0.87 -0.15
N THR A 50 3.20 0.58 0.78
CA THR A 50 1.78 0.41 0.42
C THR A 50 1.12 1.65 -0.17
N ARG A 51 1.64 2.87 0.06
CA ARG A 51 1.12 4.07 -0.63
C ARG A 51 1.31 4.00 -2.16
N GLU A 52 2.31 3.25 -2.63
CA GLU A 52 2.61 3.10 -4.06
C GLU A 52 1.49 2.33 -4.76
N TYR A 53 0.72 1.51 -4.03
CA TYR A 53 -0.53 0.89 -4.53
C TYR A 53 -1.49 1.93 -5.14
N TRP A 54 -1.63 3.08 -4.47
CA TRP A 54 -2.46 4.20 -4.93
C TRP A 54 -1.77 5.04 -6.00
N GLU A 55 -0.46 5.27 -5.87
CA GLU A 55 0.29 6.05 -6.87
C GLU A 55 0.36 5.32 -8.22
N HIS A 56 0.45 3.99 -8.19
CA HIS A 56 0.48 3.12 -9.35
C HIS A 56 -0.92 2.67 -9.83
N ARG A 57 -1.98 3.03 -9.09
CA ARG A 57 -3.37 2.67 -9.40
C ARG A 57 -3.57 1.18 -9.61
N VAL A 58 -2.98 0.39 -8.72
CA VAL A 58 -3.14 -1.06 -8.72
C VAL A 58 -4.62 -1.44 -8.57
N ASP A 59 -5.41 -0.63 -7.86
CA ASP A 59 -6.86 -0.75 -7.72
C ASP A 59 -7.63 -0.73 -9.05
N LEU A 60 -7.10 -0.09 -10.09
CA LEU A 60 -7.73 -0.01 -11.42
C LEU A 60 -7.11 -0.96 -12.44
N HIS A 61 -6.15 -1.80 -12.05
CA HIS A 61 -5.56 -2.76 -12.98
C HIS A 61 -6.61 -3.82 -13.37
N PRO A 62 -6.67 -4.33 -14.62
CA PRO A 62 -7.66 -5.33 -15.02
C PRO A 62 -7.59 -6.63 -14.22
N LEU A 63 -6.43 -6.91 -13.62
CA LEU A 63 -6.19 -8.06 -12.75
C LEU A 63 -6.31 -7.73 -11.25
N ALA A 64 -6.70 -6.51 -10.87
CA ALA A 64 -6.75 -6.06 -9.48
C ALA A 64 -7.66 -6.94 -8.61
N GLU A 65 -8.78 -7.41 -9.16
CA GLU A 65 -9.69 -8.33 -8.48
C GLU A 65 -9.01 -9.66 -8.15
N GLN A 66 -8.08 -10.11 -9.00
CA GLN A 66 -7.33 -11.35 -8.79
C GLN A 66 -6.21 -11.19 -7.76
N VAL A 67 -5.79 -9.96 -7.44
CA VAL A 67 -4.74 -9.73 -6.44
C VAL A 67 -5.30 -10.02 -5.05
N ASP A 68 -4.69 -10.97 -4.35
CA ASP A 68 -5.03 -11.39 -2.99
C ASP A 68 -4.18 -10.65 -1.94
N LEU A 69 -2.96 -10.23 -2.32
CA LEU A 69 -1.92 -9.80 -1.40
C LEU A 69 -1.08 -8.65 -1.96
N VAL A 70 -0.79 -7.64 -1.14
CA VAL A 70 0.24 -6.63 -1.40
C VAL A 70 1.44 -6.95 -0.51
N ILE A 71 2.55 -7.32 -1.13
CA ILE A 71 3.82 -7.51 -0.44
C ILE A 71 4.55 -6.18 -0.47
N CYS A 72 4.96 -5.68 0.69
CA CYS A 72 5.69 -4.42 0.79
C CYS A 72 6.85 -4.48 1.75
N TYR A 73 7.83 -3.59 1.57
CA TYR A 73 8.91 -3.47 2.55
C TYR A 73 8.35 -2.83 3.82
N ARG A 74 7.62 -1.73 3.70
CA ARG A 74 6.98 -1.05 4.83
C ARG A 74 5.52 -0.70 4.55
N HIS A 75 4.64 -1.02 5.49
CA HIS A 75 3.25 -0.62 5.44
C HIS A 75 3.09 0.84 5.93
N ASP A 76 2.56 1.70 5.06
CA ASP A 76 2.45 3.15 5.24
C ASP A 76 1.19 3.80 4.64
N SER A 77 0.18 2.99 4.34
CA SER A 77 -1.12 3.43 3.82
C SER A 77 -2.20 2.40 4.18
N ILE A 78 -3.47 2.71 3.96
CA ILE A 78 -4.55 1.71 4.01
C ILE A 78 -4.83 1.27 2.58
N VAL A 79 -4.97 -0.04 2.33
CA VAL A 79 -5.30 -0.61 1.01
C VAL A 79 -6.41 -1.66 1.13
N SER A 80 -7.12 -1.92 0.04
CA SER A 80 -8.26 -2.85 0.01
C SER A 80 -7.87 -4.35 -0.08
N LYS A 81 -6.59 -4.66 0.06
CA LYS A 81 -6.01 -6.00 -0.07
C LYS A 81 -5.27 -6.35 1.21
N ARG A 82 -5.07 -7.65 1.48
CA ARG A 82 -4.18 -8.08 2.58
C ARG A 82 -2.77 -7.57 2.32
N VAL A 83 -2.01 -7.29 3.37
CA VAL A 83 -0.64 -6.78 3.25
C VAL A 83 0.32 -7.72 3.95
N LEU A 84 1.45 -8.00 3.32
CA LEU A 84 2.62 -8.61 3.95
C LEU A 84 3.76 -7.59 3.99
N GLU A 85 4.07 -7.10 5.19
CA GLU A 85 5.18 -6.19 5.44
C GLU A 85 6.46 -6.97 5.76
N LEU A 86 7.54 -6.69 5.04
CA LEU A 86 8.82 -7.39 5.16
C LEU A 86 9.86 -6.67 6.03
N SER A 87 9.60 -5.45 6.49
CA SER A 87 10.50 -4.76 7.44
C SER A 87 10.57 -5.47 8.81
N SER A 88 9.60 -6.33 9.11
CA SER A 88 9.58 -7.17 10.30
C SER A 88 10.30 -8.51 10.04
N PRO A 89 11.15 -9.03 10.97
CA PRO A 89 11.94 -10.25 10.74
C PRO A 89 11.14 -11.49 10.37
N SER A 90 9.92 -11.63 10.89
CA SER A 90 9.01 -12.76 10.59
C SER A 90 8.01 -12.47 9.47
N GLY A 91 8.11 -11.29 8.85
CA GLY A 91 7.01 -10.67 8.15
C GLY A 91 5.89 -10.29 9.12
N ARG A 92 5.12 -9.24 8.78
CA ARG A 92 3.88 -8.91 9.48
C ARG A 92 2.75 -8.89 8.47
N GLU A 93 1.69 -9.64 8.78
CA GLU A 93 0.49 -9.69 7.97
C GLU A 93 -0.55 -8.69 8.52
N TYR A 94 -1.23 -8.00 7.61
CA TYR A 94 -2.36 -7.13 7.90
C TYR A 94 -3.54 -7.56 7.04
N ASP A 95 -4.74 -7.58 7.62
CA ASP A 95 -5.96 -7.80 6.87
C ASP A 95 -6.29 -6.61 5.97
N ALA A 96 -7.12 -6.83 4.97
CA ALA A 96 -7.58 -5.76 4.09
C ALA A 96 -8.18 -4.60 4.92
N PHE A 97 -7.93 -3.37 4.49
CA PHE A 97 -8.36 -2.14 5.15
C PHE A 97 -7.76 -1.88 6.54
N THR A 98 -6.86 -2.74 7.04
CA THR A 98 -6.16 -2.50 8.31
C THR A 98 -5.08 -1.44 8.12
N PRO A 99 -4.96 -0.45 9.02
CA PRO A 99 -3.86 0.51 8.97
C PRO A 99 -2.52 -0.07 9.45
N PRO A 100 -1.39 0.60 9.14
CA PRO A 100 -0.11 0.27 9.75
C PRO A 100 -0.17 0.37 11.27
N SER A 101 0.52 -0.54 11.97
CA SER A 101 0.51 -0.61 13.45
C SER A 101 0.95 0.66 14.19
N TRP A 102 1.65 1.57 13.51
CA TRP A 102 2.12 2.84 14.08
C TRP A 102 1.11 3.97 13.88
N PHE A 103 0.07 3.76 13.06
CA PHE A 103 -0.93 4.76 12.73
C PHE A 103 -2.08 4.71 13.73
N ASP A 104 -2.46 5.89 14.20
CA ASP A 104 -3.59 6.10 15.10
C ASP A 104 -4.41 7.28 14.57
N PHE A 105 -5.70 7.07 14.39
CA PHE A 105 -6.63 8.08 13.90
C PHE A 105 -6.79 9.26 14.87
N GLU A 106 -6.61 9.03 16.18
CA GLU A 106 -6.73 10.04 17.21
C GLU A 106 -5.50 10.96 17.27
N GLN A 107 -4.32 10.40 17.01
CA GLN A 107 -3.05 11.12 17.07
C GLN A 107 -2.71 11.82 15.74
N ARG A 108 -3.55 12.79 15.36
CA ARG A 108 -3.39 13.58 14.13
C ARG A 108 -2.05 14.30 14.13
N GLY A 109 -1.26 14.14 13.07
CA GLY A 109 -0.11 15.01 12.87
C GLY A 109 0.97 14.50 11.92
N GLY A 110 1.57 15.44 11.19
CA GLY A 110 2.74 15.17 10.36
C GLY A 110 2.45 14.52 9.01
N ARG A 111 3.53 14.37 8.24
CA ARG A 111 3.47 13.90 6.84
C ARG A 111 3.05 12.43 6.73
N ALA A 112 3.54 11.58 7.64
CA ALA A 112 3.28 10.15 7.63
C ALA A 112 1.81 9.84 7.94
N TRP A 113 1.25 10.49 8.97
CA TRP A 113 -0.18 10.38 9.29
C TRP A 113 -1.04 10.81 8.10
N ALA A 114 -0.73 11.96 7.50
CA ALA A 114 -1.48 12.47 6.35
C ALA A 114 -1.44 11.53 5.13
N GLN A 115 -0.38 10.74 4.96
CA GLN A 115 -0.29 9.73 3.91
C GLN A 115 -1.25 8.56 4.16
N VAL A 116 -1.26 8.01 5.38
CA VAL A 116 -2.16 6.91 5.74
C VAL A 116 -3.61 7.37 5.69
N PHE A 117 -3.91 8.55 6.25
CA PHE A 117 -5.25 9.13 6.24
C PHE A 117 -5.77 9.34 4.81
N THR A 118 -4.92 9.82 3.89
CA THR A 118 -5.32 9.94 2.48
C THR A 118 -5.61 8.57 1.85
N GLY A 119 -4.81 7.54 2.17
CA GLY A 119 -5.07 6.17 1.75
C GLY A 119 -6.39 5.62 2.30
N ALA A 120 -6.71 5.91 3.56
CA ALA A 120 -7.99 5.56 4.19
C ALA A 120 -9.19 6.17 3.44
N LEU A 121 -9.09 7.43 3.04
CA LEU A 121 -10.11 8.11 2.24
C LEU A 121 -10.27 7.50 0.84
N LEU A 122 -9.16 7.09 0.20
CA LEU A 122 -9.19 6.39 -1.10
C LEU A 122 -9.82 5.00 -0.98
N ALA A 123 -9.52 4.29 0.11
CA ALA A 123 -10.05 2.97 0.41
C ALA A 123 -11.54 2.97 0.81
N GLY A 124 -12.15 4.14 1.05
CA GLY A 124 -13.54 4.23 1.49
C GLY A 124 -13.74 3.97 2.99
N HIS A 125 -12.72 4.13 3.82
CA HIS A 125 -12.79 3.81 5.26
C HIS A 125 -13.71 4.79 6.01
N GLY A 126 -14.80 4.30 6.60
CA GLY A 126 -15.85 5.13 7.19
C GLY A 126 -15.35 6.10 8.29
N GLU A 127 -14.53 5.61 9.20
CA GLU A 127 -13.92 6.42 10.27
C GLU A 127 -13.10 7.60 9.73
N ALA A 128 -12.42 7.42 8.58
CA ALA A 128 -11.63 8.47 7.98
C ALA A 128 -12.51 9.62 7.46
N TYR A 129 -13.72 9.32 6.98
CA TYR A 129 -14.69 10.35 6.57
C TYR A 129 -15.28 11.10 7.76
N GLN A 130 -15.52 10.40 8.89
CA GLN A 130 -15.97 11.06 10.12
C GLN A 130 -14.92 12.06 10.63
N ILE A 131 -13.65 11.66 10.64
CA ILE A 131 -12.53 12.54 11.00
C ILE A 131 -12.36 13.67 9.98
N LEU A 132 -12.59 13.42 8.69
CA LEU A 132 -12.51 14.45 7.66
C LEU A 132 -13.53 15.58 7.90
N GLU A 133 -14.77 15.25 8.31
CA GLU A 133 -15.76 16.28 8.66
C GLU A 133 -15.38 17.03 9.94
N GLN A 134 -14.79 16.39 10.95
CA GLN A 134 -14.24 17.10 12.11
C GLN A 134 -13.13 18.08 11.70
N ILE A 135 -12.22 17.66 10.81
CA ILE A 135 -11.17 18.52 10.25
C ILE A 135 -11.78 19.69 9.47
N ARG A 136 -12.94 19.53 8.83
CA ARG A 136 -13.64 20.61 8.13
C ARG A 136 -14.05 21.73 9.08
N GLU A 137 -14.55 21.37 10.25
CA GLU A 137 -14.97 22.31 11.29
C GLU A 137 -13.77 23.01 11.93
N GLU A 138 -12.72 22.25 12.25
CA GLU A 138 -11.50 22.77 12.90
C GLU A 138 -10.60 23.58 11.94
N SER A 139 -10.46 23.12 10.69
CA SER A 139 -9.54 23.69 9.71
C SER A 139 -10.00 23.43 8.27
N PRO A 140 -10.85 24.33 7.71
CA PRO A 140 -11.32 24.21 6.32
C PRO A 140 -10.19 24.10 5.29
N ALA A 141 -9.07 24.79 5.52
CA ALA A 141 -7.90 24.72 4.64
C ALA A 141 -7.27 23.31 4.63
N ALA A 142 -7.21 22.62 5.78
CA ALA A 142 -6.72 21.26 5.87
C ALA A 142 -7.67 20.27 5.19
N TYR A 143 -8.98 20.46 5.37
CA TYR A 143 -10.02 19.68 4.70
C TYR A 143 -9.85 19.68 3.18
N TYR A 144 -9.79 20.87 2.56
CA TYR A 144 -9.62 20.97 1.11
C TYR A 144 -8.28 20.43 0.62
N ARG A 145 -7.23 20.50 1.44
CA ARG A 145 -5.94 19.89 1.12
C ARG A 145 -6.03 18.37 1.05
N TYR A 146 -6.75 17.72 1.97
CA TYR A 146 -6.97 16.27 1.91
C TYR A 146 -7.82 15.87 0.71
N LEU A 147 -8.91 16.59 0.44
CA LEU A 147 -9.74 16.35 -0.75
C LEU A 147 -8.96 16.52 -2.05
N ARG A 148 -8.14 17.58 -2.16
CA ARG A 148 -7.29 17.80 -3.33
C ARG A 148 -6.29 16.67 -3.50
N ARG A 149 -5.66 16.21 -2.42
CA ARG A 149 -4.69 15.11 -2.48
C ARG A 149 -5.35 13.78 -2.88
N LYS A 150 -6.52 13.49 -2.31
CA LYS A 150 -7.35 12.34 -2.71
C LYS A 150 -7.70 12.43 -4.20
N ALA A 151 -8.18 13.58 -4.66
CA ALA A 151 -8.54 13.79 -6.06
C ALA A 151 -7.34 13.66 -7.00
N GLN A 152 -6.16 14.17 -6.61
CA GLN A 152 -4.93 13.99 -7.35
C GLN A 152 -4.59 12.51 -7.51
N LEU A 153 -4.50 11.76 -6.40
CA LEU A 153 -4.20 10.33 -6.47
C LEU A 153 -5.27 9.55 -7.24
N ALA A 154 -6.55 9.88 -7.09
CA ALA A 154 -7.64 9.28 -7.84
C ALA A 154 -7.64 9.62 -9.35
N ALA A 155 -7.03 10.75 -9.73
CA ALA A 155 -6.90 11.20 -11.11
C ALA A 155 -5.62 10.69 -11.80
N HIS A 156 -4.66 10.14 -11.04
CA HIS A 156 -3.54 9.44 -11.65
C HIS A 156 -4.11 8.33 -12.54
N LYS A 157 -3.73 8.34 -13.82
CA LYS A 157 -3.98 7.23 -14.74
C LYS A 157 -3.19 6.01 -14.25
N GLN A 158 -3.59 4.79 -14.65
CA GLN A 158 -2.83 3.54 -14.39
C GLN A 158 -1.33 3.85 -14.36
N GLY A 159 -0.73 3.85 -13.17
CA GLY A 159 0.61 4.38 -13.00
C GLY A 159 1.58 3.42 -13.66
N HIS A 160 2.64 3.91 -14.31
CA HIS A 160 3.58 3.01 -14.98
C HIS A 160 4.25 2.08 -13.95
N PRO A 161 4.22 0.76 -14.17
CA PRO A 161 4.68 -0.23 -13.19
C PRO A 161 6.17 -0.08 -12.89
N VAL A 162 6.68 -0.67 -11.82
CA VAL A 162 8.11 -1.02 -11.74
C VAL A 162 8.37 -2.05 -12.85
N ALA A 163 9.16 -1.75 -13.89
CA ALA A 163 9.43 -2.76 -14.93
C ALA A 163 10.21 -3.96 -14.39
N VAL A 164 10.17 -5.07 -15.12
CA VAL A 164 11.11 -6.18 -14.96
C VAL A 164 12.18 -6.05 -16.02
#